data_AF-A0AAQ3Q2E0-F1
#
_entry.id   AF-A0AAQ3Q2E0-F1
#
_cell.length_a   1.000
_cell.length_b   1.000
_cell.length_c   1.000
_cell.angle_alpha   90.00
_cell.angle_beta   90.00
_cell.angle_gamma   90.00
#
_symmetry.space_group_name_H-M   'P 1'
#
loop_
_entity.id
_entity.type
_entity.pdbx_description
1 polymer ?
#
loop_
_entity_poly.entity_id
_entity_poly.type
_entity_poly.pdbx_seq_one_letter_code
_entity_poly.pdbx_strand_id
1 'polypeptide(L)'
;MLNASRLRDFHPARVATMNRLIARIRAEALASDVGVWVLPNVCFTFFSILLSITFGVNLDENSIIRVDEVMKWVLLIIRPRMDDYIPFLRPFFANNQKKVLQVRQEQLDTVIPLINNRRSILENPNLELNVALFSYIDSLLDLKVNVCDSVPTNPELVTLCYASN
;
A
#
# COMPACT_ATOMS: atom_id res chain seq x y z
N MET A 1 11.02 12.03 2.84
CA MET A 1 11.63 11.38 1.64
C MET A 1 12.50 10.21 2.08
N LEU A 2 12.54 9.13 1.29
CA LEU A 2 13.37 7.94 1.52
C LEU A 2 14.87 8.32 1.52
N ASN A 3 15.38 8.74 2.69
CA ASN A 3 16.79 9.05 2.88
C ASN A 3 17.54 7.75 3.18
N ALA A 4 18.71 7.55 2.58
CA ALA A 4 19.57 6.41 2.83
C ALA A 4 19.91 6.23 4.32
N SER A 5 19.96 7.32 5.10
CA SER A 5 20.12 7.25 6.56
C SER A 5 18.96 6.52 7.26
N ARG A 6 17.74 6.65 6.74
CA ARG A 6 16.52 6.04 7.30
C ARG A 6 16.27 4.61 6.84
N LEU A 7 17.00 4.11 5.84
CA LEU A 7 16.93 2.70 5.43
C LEU A 7 17.36 1.73 6.54
N ARG A 8 18.23 2.19 7.45
CA ARG A 8 18.67 1.39 8.61
C ARG A 8 17.54 1.18 9.62
N ASP A 9 16.67 2.17 9.78
CA ASP A 9 15.55 2.13 10.73
C ASP A 9 14.52 1.04 10.36
N PHE A 10 14.43 0.69 9.08
CA PHE A 10 13.56 -0.39 8.59
C PHE A 10 14.19 -1.79 8.70
N HIS A 11 15.39 -1.95 9.27
CA HIS A 11 16.02 -3.27 9.39
C HIS A 11 15.18 -4.29 10.17
N PRO A 12 14.60 -3.96 11.35
CA PRO A 12 13.76 -4.91 12.10
C PRO A 12 12.53 -5.36 11.30
N ALA A 13 11.89 -4.43 10.57
CA ALA A 13 10.77 -4.74 9.70
C ALA A 13 11.18 -5.73 8.59
N ARG A 14 12.30 -5.49 7.90
CA ARG A 14 12.80 -6.40 6.86
C ARG A 14 13.08 -7.80 7.41
N VAL A 15 13.71 -7.91 8.59
CA VAL A 15 14.02 -9.22 9.21
C VAL A 15 12.74 -9.95 9.60
N ALA A 16 11.79 -9.26 10.25
CA ALA A 16 10.51 -9.84 10.64
C ALA A 16 9.76 -10.39 9.42
N THR A 17 9.73 -9.64 8.31
CA THR A 17 9.04 -10.08 7.10
C THR A 17 9.77 -11.22 6.38
N MET A 18 11.10 -11.22 6.34
CA MET A 18 11.87 -12.36 5.81
C MET A 18 11.60 -13.65 6.60
N ASN A 19 11.52 -13.57 7.93
CA ASN A 19 11.16 -14.71 8.76
C ASN A 19 9.75 -15.21 8.44
N ARG A 20 8.79 -14.29 8.21
CA ARG A 20 7.41 -14.62 7.81
C ARG A 20 7.36 -15.32 6.45
N LEU A 21 8.16 -14.88 5.47
CA LEU A 21 8.30 -15.56 4.17
C LEU A 21 8.81 -16.98 4.31
N ILE A 22 9.90 -17.16 5.07
CA ILE A 22 10.50 -18.48 5.29
C ILE A 22 9.50 -19.42 5.98
N ALA A 23 8.77 -18.91 6.98
CA ALA A 23 7.74 -19.68 7.66
C ALA A 23 6.61 -20.11 6.70
N ARG A 24 6.17 -19.21 5.83
CA ARG A 24 5.11 -19.49 4.84
C ARG A 24 5.55 -20.53 3.80
N ILE A 25 6.74 -20.38 3.24
CA ILE A 25 7.33 -21.35 2.30
C ILE A 25 7.45 -22.73 2.94
N ARG A 26 7.91 -22.80 4.20
CA ARG A 26 8.02 -24.07 4.94
C ARG A 26 6.65 -24.70 5.21
N ALA A 27 5.66 -23.90 5.59
CA ALA A 27 4.31 -24.41 5.82
C ALA A 27 3.70 -24.99 4.54
N GLU A 28 3.89 -24.33 3.40
CA GLU A 28 3.41 -24.82 2.10
C GLU A 28 4.15 -26.09 1.65
N ALA A 29 5.47 -26.15 1.86
CA ALA A 29 6.27 -27.34 1.58
C ALA A 29 5.86 -28.55 2.42
N LEU A 30 5.43 -28.34 3.67
CA LEU A 30 4.95 -29.40 4.55
C LEU A 30 3.52 -29.85 4.22
N ALA A 31 2.69 -28.95 3.67
CA ALA A 31 1.30 -29.22 3.33
C ALA A 31 1.09 -29.79 1.92
N SER A 32 2.04 -29.56 1.00
CA SER A 32 1.93 -29.96 -0.41
C SER A 32 3.02 -30.95 -0.80
N ASP A 33 2.61 -32.14 -1.25
CA ASP A 33 3.52 -33.21 -1.74
C ASP A 33 3.99 -32.98 -3.19
N VAL A 34 3.57 -31.86 -3.80
CA VAL A 34 3.74 -31.57 -5.24
C VAL A 34 4.75 -30.43 -5.50
N GLY A 35 5.05 -29.60 -4.49
CA GLY A 35 5.99 -28.48 -4.58
C GLY A 35 5.44 -27.17 -3.97
N VAL A 36 6.24 -26.10 -4.06
CA VAL A 36 5.94 -24.78 -3.47
C VAL A 36 5.83 -23.70 -4.55
N TRP A 37 4.80 -22.87 -4.46
CA TRP A 37 4.62 -21.72 -5.34
C TRP A 37 5.49 -20.54 -4.90
N VAL A 38 6.75 -20.52 -5.34
CA VAL A 38 7.74 -19.52 -4.89
C VAL A 38 7.33 -18.08 -5.25
N LEU A 39 6.92 -17.82 -6.50
CA LEU A 39 6.65 -16.46 -6.97
C LEU A 39 5.50 -15.77 -6.20
N PRO A 40 4.31 -16.37 -6.03
CA PRO A 40 3.24 -15.77 -5.23
C PRO A 40 3.64 -15.47 -3.78
N ASN A 41 4.36 -16.40 -3.13
CA ASN A 41 4.84 -16.23 -1.76
C ASN A 41 5.82 -15.06 -1.62
N VAL A 42 6.76 -14.98 -2.56
CA VAL A 42 7.75 -13.91 -2.60
C VAL A 42 7.08 -12.55 -2.87
N CYS A 43 6.23 -12.45 -3.89
CA CYS A 43 5.50 -11.21 -4.20
C CYS A 43 4.63 -10.76 -3.02
N PHE A 44 3.91 -11.68 -2.38
CA PHE A 44 3.12 -11.37 -1.18
C PHE A 44 3.98 -10.79 -0.06
N THR A 45 5.16 -11.39 0.17
CA THR A 45 6.07 -10.92 1.22
C THR A 45 6.62 -9.54 0.90
N PHE A 46 7.08 -9.30 -0.33
CA PHE A 46 7.52 -7.97 -0.74
C PHE A 46 6.42 -6.93 -0.59
N PHE A 47 5.20 -7.29 -0.96
CA PHE A 47 4.04 -6.42 -0.80
C PHE A 47 3.75 -6.11 0.67
N SER A 48 3.82 -7.11 1.54
CA SER A 48 3.71 -6.94 2.99
C SER A 48 4.77 -6.01 3.56
N ILE A 49 6.03 -6.10 3.09
CA ILE A 49 7.12 -5.18 3.49
C ILE A 49 6.78 -3.75 3.08
N LEU A 50 6.40 -3.56 1.82
CA LEU A 50 6.08 -2.23 1.28
C LEU A 50 4.94 -1.59 2.09
N LEU A 51 3.86 -2.32 2.35
CA LEU A 51 2.77 -1.82 3.19
C LEU A 51 3.23 -1.48 4.62
N SER A 52 4.07 -2.33 5.23
CA SER A 52 4.60 -2.08 6.57
C SER A 52 5.50 -0.84 6.63
N ILE A 53 6.36 -0.63 5.62
CA ILE A 53 7.22 0.56 5.53
C ILE A 53 6.40 1.81 5.22
N THR A 54 5.40 1.68 4.33
CA THR A 54 4.58 2.80 3.87
C THR A 54 3.68 3.32 4.98
N PHE A 55 2.97 2.42 5.67
CA PHE A 55 1.95 2.78 6.66
C PHE A 55 2.40 2.60 8.12
N GLY A 56 3.53 1.93 8.36
CA GLY A 56 4.06 1.72 9.72
C GLY A 56 3.24 0.74 10.56
N VAL A 57 2.33 -0.02 9.94
CA VAL A 57 1.40 -0.94 10.60
C VAL A 57 1.71 -2.39 10.21
N ASN A 58 1.53 -3.30 11.17
CA ASN A 58 1.64 -4.74 10.90
C ASN A 58 0.25 -5.27 10.56
N LEU A 59 0.00 -5.49 9.26
CA LEU A 59 -1.29 -5.97 8.78
C LEU A 59 -1.42 -7.49 8.93
N ASP A 60 -2.64 -7.93 9.24
CA ASP A 60 -3.01 -9.33 9.12
C ASP A 60 -3.00 -9.77 7.65
N GLU A 61 -2.90 -11.08 7.43
CA GLU A 61 -2.78 -11.63 6.08
C GLU A 61 -4.01 -11.33 5.21
N ASN A 62 -5.22 -11.34 5.77
CA ASN A 62 -6.44 -11.07 5.02
C ASN A 62 -6.48 -9.60 4.56
N SER A 63 -6.08 -8.67 5.42
CA SER A 63 -5.94 -7.25 5.06
C SER A 63 -4.90 -7.06 3.95
N ILE A 64 -3.76 -7.75 3.99
CA ILE A 64 -2.75 -7.67 2.94
C ILE A 64 -3.31 -8.18 1.60
N ILE A 65 -4.01 -9.32 1.61
CA ILE A 65 -4.66 -9.87 0.40
C ILE A 65 -5.68 -8.87 -0.16
N ARG A 66 -6.50 -8.27 0.71
CA ARG A 66 -7.51 -7.28 0.28
C ARG A 66 -6.86 -6.06 -0.38
N VAL A 67 -5.78 -5.53 0.20
CA VAL A 67 -5.07 -4.39 -0.37
C VAL A 67 -4.39 -4.77 -1.70
N ASP A 68 -3.85 -5.99 -1.82
CA ASP A 68 -3.26 -6.50 -3.06
C ASP A 68 -4.30 -6.63 -4.19
N GLU A 69 -5.48 -7.17 -3.89
CA GLU A 69 -6.59 -7.27 -4.84
C GLU A 69 -7.00 -5.90 -5.38
N VAL A 70 -7.25 -4.94 -4.47
CA VAL A 70 -7.62 -3.58 -4.84
C VAL A 70 -6.52 -2.91 -5.67
N MET A 71 -5.25 -3.13 -5.31
CA MET A 71 -4.11 -2.58 -6.05
C MET A 71 -3.99 -3.16 -7.47
N LYS A 72 -4.25 -4.47 -7.65
CA LYS A 72 -4.33 -5.09 -8.98
C LYS A 72 -5.44 -4.48 -9.83
N TRP A 73 -6.61 -4.22 -9.24
CA TRP A 73 -7.72 -3.54 -9.93
C TRP A 73 -7.36 -2.11 -10.33
N VAL A 74 -6.74 -1.35 -9.43
CA VAL A 74 -6.26 0.01 -9.70
C VAL A 74 -5.26 0.02 -10.86
N LEU A 75 -4.26 -0.88 -10.84
CA LEU A 75 -3.27 -1.00 -11.92
C LEU A 75 -3.91 -1.40 -13.26
N LEU A 76 -4.89 -2.30 -13.25
CA LEU A 76 -5.61 -2.71 -14.46
C LEU A 76 -6.39 -1.54 -15.06
N ILE A 77 -6.95 -0.68 -14.22
CA ILE A 77 -7.79 0.44 -14.63
C ILE A 77 -6.96 1.63 -15.15
N ILE A 78 -5.80 1.89 -14.56
CA ILE A 78 -4.86 2.95 -14.95
C ILE A 78 -4.13 2.65 -16.26
N ARG A 79 -4.17 1.40 -16.75
CA ARG A 79 -3.57 1.05 -18.06
C ARG A 79 -4.05 2.03 -19.14
N PRO A 80 -3.14 2.59 -19.95
CA PRO A 80 -3.46 3.62 -20.92
C PRO A 80 -4.58 3.15 -21.84
N ARG A 81 -5.65 3.94 -21.90
CA ARG A 81 -6.85 3.60 -22.69
C ARG A 81 -6.91 4.42 -23.95
N MET A 82 -7.63 3.92 -24.96
CA MET A 82 -7.77 4.64 -26.23
C MET A 82 -8.48 6.00 -26.07
N ASP A 83 -9.36 6.15 -25.08
CA ASP A 83 -10.05 7.41 -24.77
C ASP A 83 -9.17 8.47 -24.06
N ASP A 84 -8.02 8.07 -23.52
CA ASP A 84 -7.02 9.01 -23.01
C ASP A 84 -6.35 9.77 -24.17
N TYR A 85 -6.17 9.10 -25.31
CA TYR A 85 -5.56 9.68 -26.51
C TYR A 85 -6.57 10.34 -27.44
N ILE A 86 -7.85 9.96 -27.37
CA ILE A 86 -8.91 10.46 -28.26
C ILE A 86 -10.11 10.94 -27.42
N PRO A 87 -10.11 12.21 -26.96
CA PRO A 87 -11.14 12.75 -26.06
C PRO A 87 -12.56 12.68 -26.63
N PHE A 88 -12.72 12.72 -27.95
CA PHE A 88 -14.02 12.61 -28.62
C PHE A 88 -14.71 11.25 -28.39
N LEU A 89 -13.95 10.18 -28.14
CA LEU A 89 -14.51 8.85 -27.87
C LEU A 89 -14.96 8.67 -26.41
N ARG A 90 -14.63 9.59 -25.50
CA ARG A 90 -14.97 9.51 -24.06
C ARG A 90 -16.44 9.15 -23.78
N PRO A 91 -17.45 9.69 -24.49
CA PRO A 91 -18.85 9.32 -24.24
C PRO A 91 -19.16 7.84 -24.48
N PHE A 92 -18.47 7.20 -25.43
CA PHE A 92 -18.62 5.76 -25.72
C PHE A 92 -18.04 4.86 -24.61
N PHE A 93 -17.16 5.42 -23.77
CA PHE A 93 -16.50 4.71 -22.67
C PHE A 93 -17.07 5.05 -21.29
N ALA A 94 -18.28 5.62 -21.20
CA ALA A 94 -18.92 6.01 -19.94
C ALA A 94 -19.01 4.85 -18.91
N ASN A 95 -19.26 3.62 -19.35
CA ASN A 95 -19.25 2.45 -18.47
C ASN A 95 -17.86 2.15 -17.90
N ASN A 96 -16.80 2.39 -18.67
CA ASN A 96 -15.43 2.21 -18.22
C ASN A 96 -15.02 3.31 -17.22
N GLN A 97 -15.54 4.53 -17.39
CA GLN A 97 -15.37 5.62 -16.41
C GLN A 97 -16.08 5.32 -15.09
N LYS A 98 -17.30 4.77 -15.13
CA LYS A 98 -18.00 4.30 -13.92
C LYS A 98 -17.18 3.25 -13.16
N LYS A 99 -16.58 2.28 -13.86
CA LYS A 99 -15.69 1.29 -13.25
C LYS A 99 -14.44 1.92 -12.63
N VAL A 100 -13.86 2.94 -13.28
CA VAL A 100 -12.72 3.70 -12.71
C VAL A 100 -13.10 4.35 -11.39
N LEU A 101 -14.25 5.02 -11.35
CA LEU A 101 -14.75 5.68 -10.15
C LEU A 101 -15.04 4.68 -9.02
N GLN A 102 -15.62 3.51 -9.35
CA GLN A 102 -15.87 2.45 -8.37
C GLN A 102 -14.58 1.94 -7.74
N VAL A 103 -13.58 1.57 -8.56
CA VAL A 103 -12.31 1.10 -8.02
C VAL A 103 -11.55 2.20 -7.28
N ARG A 104 -11.68 3.46 -7.72
CA ARG A 104 -11.13 4.59 -6.97
C ARG A 104 -11.80 4.72 -5.59
N GLN A 105 -13.10 4.53 -5.50
CA GLN A 105 -13.80 4.52 -4.22
C GLN A 105 -13.32 3.37 -3.33
N GLU A 106 -13.25 2.15 -3.86
CA GLU A 106 -12.74 0.98 -3.11
C GLU A 106 -11.30 1.17 -2.65
N GLN A 107 -10.47 1.83 -3.46
CA GLN A 107 -9.11 2.20 -3.09
C GLN A 107 -9.10 3.16 -1.88
N LEU A 108 -9.92 4.21 -1.93
CA LEU A 108 -10.03 5.15 -0.80
C LEU A 108 -10.52 4.44 0.46
N ASP A 109 -11.57 3.63 0.35
CA ASP A 109 -12.19 2.92 1.48
C ASP A 109 -11.23 1.91 2.12
N THR A 110 -10.33 1.31 1.34
CA THR A 110 -9.34 0.35 1.84
C THR A 110 -8.15 1.03 2.51
N VAL A 111 -7.72 2.19 1.99
CA VAL A 111 -6.45 2.81 2.39
C VAL A 111 -6.64 3.85 3.49
N ILE A 112 -7.71 4.64 3.45
CA ILE A 112 -7.99 5.65 4.47
C ILE A 112 -7.97 5.08 5.90
N PRO A 113 -8.50 3.87 6.18
CA PRO A 113 -8.38 3.25 7.50
C PRO A 113 -6.92 3.04 7.95
N LEU A 114 -6.02 2.70 7.03
CA LEU A 114 -4.58 2.54 7.31
C LEU A 114 -3.94 3.87 7.69
N ILE A 115 -4.29 4.94 6.98
CA ILE A 115 -3.84 6.31 7.25
C ILE A 115 -4.34 6.77 8.62
N ASN A 116 -5.63 6.57 8.90
CA ASN A 116 -6.25 6.98 10.15
C ASN A 116 -5.69 6.20 11.35
N ASN A 117 -5.44 4.89 11.18
CA ASN A 117 -4.76 4.09 12.20
C ASN A 117 -3.39 4.71 12.53
N ARG A 118 -2.58 5.01 11.51
CA ARG A 118 -1.28 5.65 11.73
C ARG A 118 -1.39 7.02 12.40
N ARG A 119 -2.37 7.86 12.03
CA ARG A 119 -2.64 9.13 12.73
C ARG A 119 -2.93 8.92 14.22
N SER A 120 -3.78 7.95 14.55
CA SER A 120 -4.16 7.66 15.94
C SER A 120 -2.97 7.21 16.81
N ILE A 121 -2.04 6.46 16.21
CA ILE A 121 -0.79 6.03 16.85
C ILE A 121 0.11 7.24 17.11
N LEU A 122 0.26 8.15 16.14
CA LEU A 122 1.08 9.36 16.31
C LEU A 122 0.52 10.29 17.38
N GLU A 123 -0.81 10.37 17.49
CA GLU A 123 -1.50 11.14 18.54
C GLU A 123 -1.35 10.49 19.93
N ASN A 124 -1.30 9.15 20.00
CA ASN A 124 -1.23 8.40 21.26
C ASN A 124 -0.12 7.32 21.25
N PRO A 125 1.16 7.69 21.44
CA PRO A 125 2.29 6.77 21.33
C PRO A 125 2.30 5.64 22.37
N ASN A 126 1.55 5.77 23.46
CA ASN A 126 1.56 4.84 24.59
C ASN A 126 0.65 3.61 24.40
N LEU A 127 -0.15 3.54 23.32
CA LEU A 127 -1.15 2.48 23.15
C LEU A 127 -0.61 1.19 22.51
N GLU A 128 0.49 1.24 21.74
CA GLU A 128 0.98 0.06 21.03
C GLU A 128 2.52 -0.09 21.09
N LEU A 129 2.98 -1.11 21.81
CA LEU A 129 4.39 -1.39 22.07
C LEU A 129 5.19 -1.93 20.84
N ASN A 130 4.51 -2.20 19.72
CA ASN A 130 5.06 -2.93 18.56
C ASN A 130 4.99 -2.15 17.24
N VAL A 131 4.88 -0.83 17.32
CA VAL A 131 4.71 0.01 16.14
C VAL A 131 6.05 0.46 15.55
N ALA A 132 6.12 0.55 14.22
CA ALA A 132 7.28 1.09 13.54
C ALA A 132 7.56 2.53 13.97
N LEU A 133 8.81 2.79 14.39
CA LEU A 133 9.33 4.11 14.79
C LEU A 133 9.12 5.18 13.71
N PHE A 134 9.06 4.78 12.45
CA PHE A 134 8.87 5.68 11.31
C PHE A 134 8.17 4.96 10.17
N SER A 135 7.28 5.68 9.48
CA SER A 135 6.62 5.24 8.25
C SER A 135 6.73 6.30 7.16
N TYR A 136 6.64 5.89 5.89
CA TYR A 136 6.64 6.85 4.78
C TYR A 136 5.51 7.87 4.91
N ILE A 137 4.32 7.43 5.35
CA ILE A 137 3.16 8.31 5.47
C ILE A 137 3.37 9.41 6.53
N ASP A 138 4.20 9.20 7.54
CA ASP A 138 4.57 10.26 8.49
C ASP A 138 5.21 11.46 7.78
N SER A 139 5.99 11.22 6.72
CA SER A 139 6.57 12.30 5.91
C SER A 139 5.54 13.00 5.01
N LEU A 140 4.45 12.32 4.67
CA LEU A 140 3.39 12.88 3.83
C LEU A 140 2.37 13.66 4.64
N LEU A 141 2.14 13.28 5.90
CA LEU A 141 1.18 13.94 6.78
C LEU A 141 1.58 15.38 7.12
N ASP A 142 2.88 15.65 7.27
CA ASP A 142 3.42 17.00 7.52
C ASP A 142 3.96 17.68 6.24
N LEU A 143 3.61 17.14 5.07
CA LEU A 143 4.10 17.68 3.80
C LEU A 143 3.41 19.02 3.52
N LYS A 144 4.17 20.12 3.60
CA LYS A 144 3.74 21.44 3.11
C LYS A 144 4.44 21.74 1.80
N VAL A 145 3.67 22.13 0.79
CA VAL A 145 4.22 22.50 -0.52
C VAL A 145 4.49 24.00 -0.49
N ASN A 146 5.68 24.45 -0.87
CA ASN A 146 6.07 25.87 -0.83
C ASN A 146 5.14 26.82 -1.62
N VAL A 147 4.29 26.29 -2.49
CA VAL A 147 3.31 27.02 -3.31
C VAL A 147 1.93 27.08 -2.64
N CYS A 148 1.63 26.15 -1.72
CA CYS A 148 0.37 26.08 -1.01
C CYS A 148 0.59 25.51 0.40
N ASP A 149 0.38 26.33 1.44
CA ASP A 149 0.53 25.94 2.85
C ASP A 149 -0.52 24.91 3.34
N SER A 150 -1.34 24.36 2.44
CA SER A 150 -2.36 23.36 2.76
C SER A 150 -1.75 21.98 2.98
N VAL A 151 -2.17 21.32 4.05
CA VAL A 151 -1.87 19.91 4.34
C VAL A 151 -2.57 19.02 3.28
N PRO A 152 -1.96 17.91 2.84
CA PRO A 152 -2.55 17.05 1.81
C PRO A 152 -3.86 16.41 2.29
N THR A 153 -4.87 16.43 1.43
CA THR A 153 -6.16 15.79 1.67
C THR A 153 -6.04 14.26 1.64
N ASN A 154 -6.99 13.54 2.24
CA ASN A 154 -6.97 12.07 2.23
C ASN A 154 -6.88 11.47 0.81
N PRO A 155 -7.63 11.96 -0.21
CA PRO A 155 -7.49 11.46 -1.57
C PRO A 155 -6.10 11.71 -2.17
N GLU A 156 -5.45 12.83 -1.84
CA GLU A 156 -4.09 13.15 -2.29
C GLU A 156 -3.06 12.26 -1.61
N LEU A 157 -3.18 12.03 -0.30
CA LEU A 157 -2.33 11.09 0.45
C LEU A 157 -2.43 9.68 -0.13
N VAL A 158 -3.65 9.20 -0.42
CA VAL A 158 -3.84 7.89 -1.06
C VAL A 158 -3.18 7.87 -2.43
N THR A 159 -3.30 8.92 -3.24
CA THR A 159 -2.59 8.97 -4.53
C THR A 159 -1.07 8.94 -4.34
N LEU A 160 -0.52 9.70 -3.39
CA LEU A 160 0.93 9.78 -3.15
C LEU A 160 1.52 8.48 -2.60
N CYS A 161 0.78 7.74 -1.77
CA CYS A 161 1.20 6.41 -1.28
C CYS A 161 1.30 5.36 -2.39
N TYR A 162 0.54 5.51 -3.47
CA TYR A 162 0.51 4.57 -4.60
C TYR A 162 1.37 5.02 -5.78
N ALA A 163 1.56 6.33 -6.00
CA ALA A 163 2.36 6.86 -7.09
C ALA A 163 3.88 6.79 -6.83
N SER A 164 4.31 6.57 -5.57
CA SER A 164 5.72 6.45 -5.20
C SER A 164 6.26 5.03 -5.20
N ASN A 165 5.47 4.03 -5.63
CA ASN A 165 5.83 2.60 -5.64
C ASN A 165 5.89 2.05 -7.08
#